data_AF-A0AAV1DCE7-F1
#
_entry.id   AF-A0AAV1DCE7-F1
#
_cell.length_a   1.000
_cell.length_b   1.000
_cell.length_c   1.000
_cell.angle_alpha   90.00
_cell.angle_beta   90.00
_cell.angle_gamma   90.00
#
_symmetry.space_group_name_H-M   'P 1'
#
loop_
_entity.id
_entity.type
_entity.pdbx_description
1 polymer ?
#
loop_
_entity_poly.entity_id
_entity_poly.type
_entity_poly.pdbx_seq_one_letter_code
_entity_poly.pdbx_strand_id
1 'polypeptide(L)'
;MAEAHETDKNIEIWKIKKLIKALEAARGNGTSMISLIMPPRDQIARVNKMLGDEFGTASNIKSRVNRQSVLGAITSAQQRLKLYNKVPPNGLVLYTGTIVTDDGKEKKVTIDFEPFRPINATLYLCDNKFHTEALNELLESDDKFGFIVMDGNGTLFGTLSGNSREVLHKFTVDLPKKHGRGGQSALRFARLRMEKRHNYVRKAAELSTQYFINPATSQPNVSGLILAGSADFKNELSQSDMFDPRLSSKVLNVVDVSYGGEAGFNQAIELSAEILSNVKFIQEKKLIGKYFEEISQDTGKYVFGVDDTLKVLEMGAVETLIVWENLDITRFDLKNSTTGEEIIKYLNKEQESDQSNFLDPVTNSVLEVTEKTLLLEWFAEEYRKFGCNLEFVTNKSQEGSQFCRGFGGIGGILRYQVDLQAFDVLSDEEVYDDDSE
;
A
#
# COMPACT_ATOMS: atom_id res chain seq x y z
N MET A 1 -10.92 10.71 -7.36
CA MET A 1 -11.14 9.35 -7.90
C MET A 1 -9.83 8.58 -8.11
N ALA A 2 -8.77 9.17 -8.69
CA ALA A 2 -7.50 8.46 -8.84
C ALA A 2 -6.71 8.31 -7.53
N GLU A 3 -6.65 9.37 -6.70
CA GLU A 3 -6.04 9.29 -5.36
C GLU A 3 -6.75 8.26 -4.47
N ALA A 4 -8.09 8.24 -4.48
CA ALA A 4 -8.88 7.22 -3.80
C ALA A 4 -8.58 5.78 -4.27
N HIS A 5 -8.25 5.58 -5.55
CA HIS A 5 -7.86 4.25 -6.05
C HIS A 5 -6.44 3.87 -5.61
N GLU A 6 -5.57 4.84 -5.34
CA GLU A 6 -4.19 4.64 -4.87
C GLU A 6 -4.16 4.34 -3.36
N THR A 7 -4.97 5.05 -2.57
CA THR A 7 -5.21 4.74 -1.15
C THR A 7 -5.81 3.35 -0.96
N ASP A 8 -6.78 2.97 -1.81
CA ASP A 8 -7.40 1.65 -1.76
C ASP A 8 -6.41 0.52 -2.02
N LYS A 9 -5.47 0.72 -2.96
CA LYS A 9 -4.37 -0.22 -3.19
C LYS A 9 -3.45 -0.32 -1.98
N ASN A 10 -3.14 0.79 -1.32
CA ASN A 10 -2.31 0.78 -0.11
C ASN A 10 -2.97 0.00 1.03
N ILE A 11 -4.29 0.09 1.16
CA ILE A 11 -5.08 -0.68 2.14
C ILE A 11 -5.06 -2.18 1.80
N GLU A 12 -5.25 -2.56 0.53
CA GLU A 12 -5.13 -3.97 0.11
C GLU A 12 -3.72 -4.52 0.34
N ILE A 13 -2.68 -3.73 0.04
CA ILE A 13 -1.28 -4.07 0.33
C ILE A 13 -1.08 -4.26 1.83
N TRP A 14 -1.66 -3.39 2.67
CA TRP A 14 -1.58 -3.52 4.13
C TRP A 14 -2.26 -4.80 4.63
N LYS A 15 -3.46 -5.12 4.14
CA LYS A 15 -4.16 -6.38 4.48
C LYS A 15 -3.31 -7.60 4.14
N ILE A 16 -2.68 -7.60 2.96
CA ILE A 16 -1.80 -8.69 2.52
C ILE A 16 -0.52 -8.75 3.36
N LYS A 17 0.11 -7.61 3.70
CA LYS A 17 1.26 -7.55 4.63
C LYS A 17 0.93 -8.17 5.98
N LYS A 18 -0.23 -7.83 6.54
CA LYS A 18 -0.69 -8.38 7.82
C LYS A 18 -0.94 -9.89 7.73
N LEU A 19 -1.60 -10.33 6.64
CA LEU A 19 -1.82 -11.75 6.37
C LEU A 19 -0.50 -12.52 6.27
N ILE A 20 0.49 -11.97 5.57
CA ILE A 20 1.83 -12.58 5.45
C ILE A 20 2.51 -12.67 6.80
N LYS A 21 2.45 -11.61 7.62
CA LYS A 21 2.98 -11.63 8.99
C LYS A 21 2.31 -12.72 9.85
N ALA A 22 1.00 -12.91 9.70
CA ALA A 22 0.27 -13.97 10.39
C ALA A 22 0.66 -15.38 9.88
N LEU A 23 0.86 -15.53 8.57
CA LEU A 23 1.30 -16.78 7.94
C LEU A 23 2.75 -17.15 8.31
N GLU A 24 3.64 -16.17 8.45
CA GLU A 24 5.04 -16.37 8.88
C GLU A 24 5.15 -16.72 10.36
N ALA A 25 4.28 -16.15 11.20
CA ALA A 25 4.20 -16.48 12.63
C ALA A 25 3.61 -17.88 12.87
N ALA A 26 2.73 -18.35 11.97
CA ALA A 26 2.11 -19.65 12.07
C ALA A 26 3.14 -20.78 11.91
N ARG A 27 3.23 -21.65 12.92
CA ARG A 27 4.05 -22.87 12.88
C ARG A 27 3.20 -24.12 13.08
N GLY A 28 3.48 -25.13 12.27
CA GLY A 28 2.85 -26.45 12.35
C GLY A 28 3.73 -27.46 13.08
N ASN A 29 3.09 -28.44 13.72
CA ASN A 29 3.77 -29.61 14.29
C ASN A 29 3.99 -30.67 13.18
N GLY A 30 5.07 -30.51 12.41
CA GLY A 30 5.45 -31.43 11.34
C GLY A 30 5.25 -30.85 9.93
N THR A 31 5.30 -31.70 8.91
CA THR A 31 5.26 -31.30 7.49
C THR A 31 3.83 -31.28 6.96
N SER A 32 2.95 -30.46 7.53
CA SER A 32 1.53 -30.41 7.16
C SER A 32 1.06 -29.06 6.61
N MET A 33 2.00 -28.15 6.32
CA MET A 33 1.73 -26.80 5.83
C MET A 33 1.97 -26.75 4.32
N ILE A 34 0.91 -26.64 3.54
CA ILE A 34 0.95 -26.55 2.09
C ILE A 34 0.91 -25.09 1.69
N SER A 35 1.91 -24.68 0.92
CA SER A 35 1.98 -23.39 0.23
C SER A 35 1.85 -23.64 -1.26
N LEU A 36 0.73 -23.19 -1.86
CA LEU A 36 0.43 -23.36 -3.28
C LEU A 36 0.22 -22.00 -3.94
N ILE A 37 0.99 -21.71 -4.98
CA ILE A 37 0.89 -20.48 -5.78
C ILE A 37 0.74 -20.85 -7.25
N MET A 38 -0.32 -20.34 -7.87
CA MET A 38 -0.62 -20.53 -9.29
C MET A 38 -0.51 -19.20 -10.04
N PRO A 39 0.30 -19.12 -11.10
CA PRO A 39 0.40 -17.92 -11.92
C PRO A 39 -0.84 -17.74 -12.78
N PRO A 40 -1.09 -16.53 -13.29
CA PRO A 40 -2.21 -16.29 -14.17
C PRO A 40 -2.02 -17.10 -15.47
N ARG A 41 -3.14 -17.60 -16.01
CA ARG A 41 -3.21 -18.51 -17.18
C ARG A 41 -2.86 -19.98 -16.92
N ASP A 42 -2.46 -20.37 -15.71
CA ASP A 42 -2.34 -21.78 -15.37
C ASP A 42 -3.72 -22.47 -15.33
N GLN A 43 -3.73 -23.80 -15.45
CA GLN A 43 -4.93 -24.62 -15.45
C GLN A 43 -5.14 -25.30 -14.10
N ILE A 44 -6.29 -25.05 -13.46
CA ILE A 44 -6.66 -25.68 -12.18
C ILE A 44 -6.64 -27.21 -12.28
N ALA A 45 -7.02 -27.77 -13.43
CA ALA A 45 -7.01 -29.22 -13.67
C ALA A 45 -5.59 -29.83 -13.52
N ARG A 46 -4.55 -29.11 -13.95
CA ARG A 46 -3.14 -29.53 -13.82
C ARG A 46 -2.77 -29.66 -12.34
N VAL A 47 -3.13 -28.66 -11.55
CA VAL A 47 -2.82 -28.58 -10.12
C VAL A 47 -3.64 -29.58 -9.31
N ASN A 48 -4.93 -29.78 -9.64
CA ASN A 48 -5.74 -30.82 -9.02
C ASN A 48 -5.19 -32.23 -9.29
N LYS A 49 -4.65 -32.49 -10.49
CA LYS A 49 -3.97 -33.75 -10.79
C LYS A 49 -2.72 -33.93 -9.94
N MET A 50 -1.87 -32.90 -9.86
CA MET A 50 -0.66 -32.92 -9.02
C MET A 50 -1.00 -33.18 -7.55
N LEU A 51 -2.01 -32.51 -6.98
CA LEU A 51 -2.46 -32.78 -5.62
C LEU A 51 -3.01 -34.21 -5.43
N GLY A 52 -3.61 -34.79 -6.47
CA GLY A 52 -4.03 -36.20 -6.46
C GLY A 52 -2.86 -37.18 -6.41
N ASP A 53 -1.80 -36.91 -7.18
CA ASP A 53 -0.57 -37.70 -7.18
C ASP A 53 0.17 -37.59 -5.83
N GLU A 54 0.21 -36.39 -5.25
CA GLU A 54 0.75 -36.11 -3.91
C GLU A 54 -0.06 -36.80 -2.81
N PHE A 55 -1.39 -36.85 -2.92
CA PHE A 55 -2.25 -37.58 -1.99
C PHE A 55 -1.93 -39.09 -1.99
N GLY A 56 -1.71 -39.67 -3.17
CA GLY A 56 -1.30 -41.07 -3.32
C GLY A 56 0.07 -41.34 -2.68
N THR A 57 1.02 -40.42 -2.88
CA THR A 57 2.37 -40.52 -2.31
C THR A 57 2.35 -40.38 -0.78
N ALA A 58 1.59 -39.41 -0.26
CA ALA A 58 1.44 -39.16 1.18
C ALA A 58 0.79 -40.35 1.92
N SER A 59 0.01 -41.19 1.24
CA SER A 59 -0.59 -42.40 1.83
C SER A 59 0.46 -43.43 2.30
N ASN A 60 1.66 -43.39 1.73
CA ASN A 60 2.78 -44.27 2.07
C ASN A 60 3.58 -43.82 3.31
N ILE A 61 3.24 -42.66 3.91
CA ILE A 61 3.90 -42.16 5.12
C ILE A 61 3.65 -43.14 6.29
N LYS A 62 4.74 -43.59 6.94
CA LYS A 62 4.69 -44.59 8.03
C LYS A 62 4.10 -44.04 9.33
N SER A 63 4.37 -42.77 9.64
CA SER A 63 3.82 -42.13 10.85
C SER A 63 2.32 -41.87 10.68
N ARG A 64 1.49 -42.51 11.52
CA ARG A 64 0.02 -42.39 11.44
C ARG A 64 -0.46 -40.95 11.57
N VAL A 65 0.11 -40.20 12.52
CA VAL A 65 -0.28 -38.81 12.82
C VAL A 65 0.13 -37.86 11.70
N ASN A 66 1.39 -37.96 11.23
CA ASN A 66 1.86 -37.11 10.13
C ASN A 66 1.09 -37.40 8.84
N ARG A 67 0.87 -38.69 8.53
CA ARG A 67 0.07 -39.10 7.37
C ARG A 67 -1.34 -38.49 7.38
N GLN A 68 -2.04 -38.58 8.51
CA GLN A 68 -3.39 -38.01 8.64
C GLN A 68 -3.40 -36.49 8.46
N SER A 69 -2.37 -35.81 8.97
CA SER A 69 -2.23 -34.35 8.85
C SER A 69 -1.99 -33.92 7.40
N VAL A 70 -1.06 -34.58 6.69
CA VAL A 70 -0.77 -34.30 5.28
C VAL A 70 -1.98 -34.59 4.39
N LEU A 71 -2.61 -35.76 4.54
CA LEU A 71 -3.81 -36.11 3.77
C LEU A 71 -4.96 -35.13 4.04
N GLY A 72 -5.12 -34.67 5.29
CA GLY A 72 -6.09 -33.65 5.66
C GLY A 72 -5.82 -32.30 4.98
N ALA A 73 -4.57 -31.85 4.94
CA ALA A 73 -4.18 -30.60 4.30
C ALA A 73 -4.40 -30.63 2.78
N ILE A 74 -4.01 -31.73 2.11
CA ILE A 74 -4.22 -31.93 0.66
C ILE A 74 -5.72 -31.97 0.34
N THR A 75 -6.51 -32.69 1.14
CA THR A 75 -7.98 -32.75 0.95
C THR A 75 -8.61 -31.37 1.08
N SER A 76 -8.16 -30.58 2.06
CA SER A 76 -8.65 -29.20 2.27
C SER A 76 -8.28 -28.30 1.08
N ALA A 77 -7.05 -28.43 0.56
CA ALA A 77 -6.61 -27.70 -0.63
C ALA A 77 -7.43 -28.06 -1.88
N GLN A 78 -7.65 -29.35 -2.13
CA GLN A 78 -8.49 -29.83 -3.24
C GLN A 78 -9.94 -29.34 -3.12
N GLN A 79 -10.50 -29.32 -1.90
CA GLN A 79 -11.85 -28.80 -1.67
C GLN A 79 -11.97 -27.32 -1.99
N ARG A 80 -10.97 -26.50 -1.63
CA ARG A 80 -10.95 -25.07 -1.98
C ARG A 80 -10.75 -24.84 -3.47
N LEU A 81 -9.84 -25.58 -4.11
CA LEU A 81 -9.62 -25.44 -5.56
C LEU A 81 -10.86 -25.73 -6.39
N LYS A 82 -11.79 -26.57 -5.91
CA LYS A 82 -13.08 -26.83 -6.58
C LYS A 82 -14.01 -25.62 -6.61
N LEU A 83 -13.83 -24.64 -5.73
CA LEU A 83 -14.62 -23.40 -5.75
C LEU A 83 -14.24 -22.51 -6.94
N TYR A 84 -13.04 -22.70 -7.50
CA TYR A 84 -12.53 -21.92 -8.62
C TYR A 84 -12.71 -22.70 -9.93
N ASN A 85 -13.44 -22.11 -10.87
CA ASN A 85 -13.59 -22.68 -12.22
C ASN A 85 -12.35 -22.41 -13.11
N LYS A 86 -11.67 -21.28 -12.89
CA LYS A 86 -10.48 -20.85 -13.62
C LYS A 86 -9.58 -20.05 -12.68
N VAL A 87 -8.26 -20.09 -12.91
CA VAL A 87 -7.32 -19.24 -12.16
C VAL A 87 -7.66 -17.76 -12.44
N PRO A 88 -7.84 -16.93 -11.40
CA PRO A 88 -8.09 -15.49 -11.54
C PRO A 88 -7.00 -14.76 -12.35
N PRO A 89 -7.27 -13.55 -12.86
CA PRO A 89 -6.36 -12.83 -13.76
C PRO A 89 -5.01 -12.47 -13.13
N ASN A 90 -4.90 -12.34 -11.81
CA ASN A 90 -3.65 -12.08 -11.11
C ASN A 90 -2.97 -13.36 -10.55
N GLY A 91 -3.58 -14.52 -10.74
CA GLY A 91 -3.13 -15.78 -10.14
C GLY A 91 -3.97 -16.18 -8.93
N LEU A 92 -3.59 -17.27 -8.26
CA LEU A 92 -4.24 -17.74 -7.04
C LEU A 92 -3.20 -18.17 -6.02
N VAL A 93 -3.39 -17.76 -4.78
CA VAL A 93 -2.56 -18.16 -3.64
C VAL A 93 -3.43 -18.97 -2.68
N LEU A 94 -2.94 -20.13 -2.29
CA LEU A 94 -3.63 -21.05 -1.39
C LEU A 94 -2.66 -21.54 -0.31
N TYR A 95 -2.98 -21.24 0.94
CA TYR A 95 -2.30 -21.76 2.12
C TYR A 95 -3.24 -22.67 2.89
N THR A 96 -2.85 -23.94 3.06
CA THR A 96 -3.61 -24.90 3.87
C THR A 96 -2.72 -25.63 4.84
N GLY A 97 -3.20 -25.86 6.06
CA GLY A 97 -2.44 -26.60 7.04
C GLY A 97 -3.08 -26.63 8.42
N THR A 98 -2.43 -27.32 9.34
CA THR A 98 -2.82 -27.40 10.75
C THR A 98 -1.82 -26.60 11.57
N ILE A 99 -2.27 -25.47 12.13
CA ILE A 99 -1.46 -24.64 13.00
C ILE A 99 -1.78 -24.94 14.46
N VAL A 100 -0.81 -24.79 15.34
CA VAL A 100 -1.02 -24.82 16.78
C VAL A 100 -1.30 -23.39 17.22
N THR A 101 -2.45 -23.17 17.83
CA THR A 101 -2.80 -21.87 18.45
C THR A 101 -2.13 -21.73 19.82
N ASP A 102 -2.03 -20.50 20.35
CA ASP A 102 -1.40 -20.23 21.64
C ASP A 102 -2.05 -21.02 22.81
N ASP A 103 -3.33 -21.38 22.67
CA ASP A 103 -4.06 -22.25 23.60
C ASP A 103 -3.65 -23.74 23.52
N GLY A 104 -2.66 -24.09 22.71
CA GLY A 104 -2.20 -25.47 22.47
C GLY A 104 -3.17 -26.31 21.65
N LYS A 105 -4.26 -25.73 21.13
CA LYS A 105 -5.24 -26.41 20.28
C LYS A 105 -4.81 -26.39 18.81
N GLU A 106 -5.02 -27.51 18.12
CA GLU A 106 -4.80 -27.62 16.68
C GLU A 106 -5.97 -26.98 15.91
N LYS A 107 -5.67 -25.97 15.09
CA LYS A 107 -6.64 -25.31 14.21
C LYS A 107 -6.28 -25.58 12.75
N LYS A 108 -7.25 -26.09 11.98
CA LYS A 108 -7.12 -26.19 10.52
C LYS A 108 -7.31 -24.81 9.91
N VAL A 109 -6.30 -24.33 9.20
CA VAL A 109 -6.32 -23.05 8.51
C VAL A 109 -6.32 -23.31 7.01
N THR A 110 -7.14 -22.55 6.31
CA THR A 110 -7.30 -22.64 4.86
C THR A 110 -7.63 -21.24 4.39
N ILE A 111 -6.65 -20.64 3.73
CA ILE A 111 -6.70 -19.26 3.25
C ILE A 111 -6.48 -19.30 1.74
N ASP A 112 -7.42 -18.74 1.00
CA ASP A 112 -7.36 -18.59 -0.44
C ASP A 112 -7.69 -17.14 -0.82
N PHE A 113 -6.86 -16.54 -1.67
CA PHE A 113 -7.10 -15.19 -2.16
C PHE A 113 -6.42 -14.96 -3.52
N GLU A 114 -6.94 -13.99 -4.26
CA GLU A 114 -6.31 -13.45 -5.46
C GLU A 114 -5.34 -12.32 -5.06
N PRO A 115 -4.06 -12.36 -5.46
CA PRO A 115 -3.12 -11.28 -5.19
C PRO A 115 -3.46 -10.01 -5.98
N PHE A 116 -3.09 -8.85 -5.44
CA PHE A 116 -3.32 -7.53 -6.07
C PHE A 116 -2.50 -7.29 -7.36
N ARG A 117 -1.48 -8.13 -7.60
CA ARG A 117 -0.61 -8.08 -8.79
C ARG A 117 -0.42 -9.50 -9.36
N PRO A 118 -0.26 -9.63 -10.69
CA PRO A 118 -0.03 -10.92 -11.33
C PRO A 118 1.28 -11.56 -10.88
N ILE A 119 1.20 -12.79 -10.38
CA ILE A 119 2.37 -13.57 -9.93
C ILE A 119 2.90 -14.45 -11.07
N ASN A 120 4.19 -14.36 -11.39
CA ASN A 120 4.79 -15.24 -12.42
C ASN A 120 5.39 -16.55 -11.86
N ALA A 121 5.42 -16.71 -10.53
CA ALA A 121 5.95 -17.89 -9.86
C ALA A 121 4.90 -19.01 -9.73
N THR A 122 5.32 -20.26 -9.95
CA THR A 122 4.60 -21.46 -9.53
C THR A 122 5.28 -22.03 -8.30
N LEU A 123 4.55 -22.24 -7.21
CA LEU A 123 5.10 -22.82 -5.98
C LEU A 123 4.17 -23.92 -5.48
N TYR A 124 4.73 -25.07 -5.14
CA TYR A 124 4.08 -26.09 -4.32
C TYR A 124 5.11 -26.64 -3.35
N LEU A 125 4.93 -26.36 -2.06
CA LEU A 125 5.79 -26.86 -0.99
C LEU A 125 4.95 -27.32 0.19
N CYS A 126 5.36 -28.43 0.79
CA CYS A 126 4.80 -28.97 2.02
C CYS A 126 5.91 -28.97 3.08
N ASP A 127 5.82 -28.09 4.07
CA ASP A 127 6.83 -27.95 5.13
C ASP A 127 6.14 -27.74 6.51
N ASN A 128 6.91 -27.37 7.52
CA ASN A 128 6.42 -27.00 8.86
C ASN A 128 6.03 -25.52 9.02
N LYS A 129 6.27 -24.72 7.98
CA LYS A 129 5.96 -23.29 7.89
C LYS A 129 5.33 -22.96 6.53
N PHE A 130 4.63 -21.84 6.45
CA PHE A 130 4.20 -21.31 5.16
C PHE A 130 5.34 -20.58 4.46
N HIS A 131 5.43 -20.78 3.14
CA HIS A 131 6.39 -20.11 2.27
C HIS A 131 5.75 -18.88 1.66
N THR A 132 6.19 -17.71 2.13
CA THR A 132 5.68 -16.38 1.74
C THR A 132 6.67 -15.60 0.89
N GLU A 133 7.80 -16.21 0.47
CA GLU A 133 8.87 -15.47 -0.22
C GLU A 133 8.36 -14.83 -1.53
N ALA A 134 7.55 -15.56 -2.30
CA ALA A 134 6.94 -15.06 -3.53
C ALA A 134 5.91 -13.94 -3.30
N LEU A 135 5.31 -13.84 -2.12
CA LEU A 135 4.41 -12.74 -1.77
C LEU A 135 5.17 -11.50 -1.30
N ASN A 136 6.27 -11.70 -0.57
CA ASN A 136 7.14 -10.61 -0.15
C ASN A 136 7.74 -9.87 -1.35
N GLU A 137 8.07 -10.57 -2.43
CA GLU A 137 8.48 -9.96 -3.70
C GLU A 137 7.38 -9.08 -4.32
N LEU A 138 6.10 -9.45 -4.18
CA LEU A 138 5.00 -8.62 -4.68
C LEU A 138 4.75 -7.39 -3.82
N LEU A 139 5.01 -7.51 -2.52
CA LEU A 139 4.90 -6.43 -1.55
C LEU A 139 6.01 -5.40 -1.66
N GLU A 140 7.11 -5.72 -2.34
CA GLU A 140 8.07 -4.71 -2.80
C GLU A 140 7.32 -3.78 -3.76
N SER A 141 6.89 -2.68 -3.14
CA SER A 141 5.92 -1.77 -3.69
C SER A 141 6.60 -0.90 -4.72
N ASP A 142 6.55 -1.39 -5.94
CA ASP A 142 7.12 -0.65 -7.04
C ASP A 142 6.10 0.37 -7.53
N ASP A 143 6.23 1.58 -7.01
CA ASP A 143 5.63 2.73 -7.65
C ASP A 143 6.30 2.90 -9.02
N LYS A 144 5.51 3.15 -10.06
CA LYS A 144 6.05 3.27 -11.40
C LYS A 144 6.67 4.65 -11.57
N PHE A 145 8.00 4.71 -11.68
CA PHE A 145 8.74 5.94 -11.93
C PHE A 145 9.06 6.08 -13.41
N GLY A 146 8.91 7.30 -13.93
CA GLY A 146 9.30 7.64 -15.30
C GLY A 146 10.71 8.20 -15.35
N PHE A 147 11.44 7.86 -16.40
CA PHE A 147 12.76 8.40 -16.68
C PHE A 147 12.79 8.98 -18.08
N ILE A 148 13.28 10.22 -18.17
CA ILE A 148 13.58 10.89 -19.42
C ILE A 148 15.08 11.12 -19.44
N VAL A 149 15.79 10.37 -20.27
CA VAL A 149 17.24 10.52 -20.44
C VAL A 149 17.47 11.33 -21.71
N MET A 150 17.90 12.58 -21.56
CA MET A 150 18.23 13.47 -22.66
C MET A 150 19.73 13.50 -22.92
N ASP A 151 20.11 13.30 -24.18
CA ASP A 151 21.47 13.48 -24.65
C ASP A 151 21.50 14.33 -25.94
N GLY A 152 22.67 14.81 -26.33
CA GLY A 152 22.85 15.55 -27.58
C GLY A 152 22.58 14.72 -28.85
N ASN A 153 22.59 13.39 -28.73
CA ASN A 153 22.40 12.45 -29.84
C ASN A 153 20.99 11.83 -29.86
N GLY A 154 20.15 12.07 -28.86
CA GLY A 154 18.81 11.47 -28.75
C GLY A 154 18.27 11.44 -27.32
N THR A 155 17.00 11.11 -27.19
CA THR A 155 16.35 10.89 -25.88
C THR A 155 15.84 9.47 -25.75
N LEU A 156 15.87 8.96 -24.52
CA LEU A 156 15.25 7.70 -24.13
C LEU A 156 14.16 7.97 -23.08
N PHE A 157 13.01 7.35 -23.28
CA PHE A 157 11.90 7.28 -22.34
C PHE A 157 11.84 5.88 -21.76
N GLY A 158 11.94 5.78 -20.44
CA GLY A 158 11.89 4.52 -19.72
C GLY A 158 11.00 4.63 -18.50
N THR A 159 10.58 3.49 -18.00
CA THR A 159 9.91 3.37 -16.70
C THR A 159 10.62 2.35 -15.84
N LEU A 160 10.69 2.64 -14.55
CA LEU A 160 11.17 1.73 -13.53
C LEU A 160 9.99 1.39 -12.62
N SER A 161 9.72 0.11 -12.46
CA SER A 161 8.82 -0.42 -11.45
C SER A 161 9.70 -1.36 -10.62
N GLY A 162 10.28 -0.78 -9.56
CA GLY A 162 11.33 -1.36 -8.69
C GLY A 162 12.42 -2.06 -9.45
N ASN A 163 12.39 -3.39 -9.47
CA ASN A 163 13.47 -4.14 -10.13
C ASN A 163 13.21 -4.36 -11.64
N SER A 164 11.99 -4.11 -12.12
CA SER A 164 11.65 -4.18 -13.53
C SER A 164 11.91 -2.83 -14.22
N ARG A 165 12.81 -2.83 -15.20
CA ARG A 165 13.05 -1.69 -16.09
C ARG A 165 12.41 -1.95 -17.45
N GLU A 166 11.70 -0.95 -17.97
CA GLU A 166 11.07 -1.01 -19.29
C GLU A 166 11.49 0.23 -20.10
N VAL A 167 12.01 0.03 -21.31
CA VAL A 167 12.28 1.15 -22.24
C VAL A 167 11.05 1.31 -23.13
N LEU A 168 10.31 2.41 -22.96
CA LEU A 168 9.09 2.67 -23.70
C LEU A 168 9.39 3.10 -25.13
N HIS A 169 10.30 4.07 -25.28
CA HIS A 169 10.64 4.61 -26.58
C HIS A 169 12.02 5.26 -26.57
N LYS A 170 12.71 5.21 -27.72
CA LYS A 170 13.97 5.93 -27.93
C LYS A 170 13.98 6.52 -29.33
N PHE A 171 14.46 7.74 -29.46
CA PHE A 171 14.70 8.37 -30.75
C PHE A 171 16.03 9.11 -30.76
N THR A 172 16.65 9.15 -31.94
CA THR A 172 17.94 9.82 -32.16
C THR A 172 17.74 11.16 -32.85
N VAL A 173 18.66 12.09 -32.60
CA VAL A 173 18.65 13.43 -33.20
C VAL A 173 20.08 13.83 -33.57
N ASP A 174 20.22 14.46 -34.74
CA ASP A 174 21.48 15.06 -35.17
C ASP A 174 21.41 16.59 -35.03
N LEU A 175 22.03 17.08 -33.94
CA LEU A 175 22.08 18.50 -33.60
C LEU A 175 23.36 19.16 -34.16
N PRO A 176 23.26 20.35 -34.79
CA PRO A 176 24.45 21.07 -35.26
C PRO A 176 25.42 21.35 -34.12
N LYS A 177 26.70 21.01 -34.32
CA LYS A 177 27.75 21.27 -33.32
C LYS A 177 28.03 22.76 -33.19
N LYS A 178 28.63 23.15 -32.06
CA LYS A 178 29.07 24.53 -31.84
C LYS A 178 30.30 24.75 -32.71
N HIS A 179 30.22 25.68 -33.66
CA HIS A 179 31.34 26.04 -34.52
C HIS A 179 31.75 27.49 -34.23
N GLY A 180 33.04 27.70 -33.92
CA GLY A 180 33.62 29.04 -33.79
C GLY A 180 34.14 29.60 -35.12
N ARG A 181 34.13 28.81 -36.20
CA ARG A 181 34.59 29.18 -37.53
C ARG A 181 33.38 29.49 -38.41
N GLY A 182 33.31 30.70 -38.97
CA GLY A 182 32.15 31.11 -39.79
C GLY A 182 32.12 32.57 -40.24
N GLY A 183 33.01 33.45 -39.76
CA GLY A 183 33.04 34.86 -40.14
C GLY A 183 31.66 35.52 -39.98
N GLN A 184 31.19 36.20 -41.03
CA GLN A 184 29.87 36.87 -41.06
C GLN A 184 28.68 35.89 -40.89
N SER A 185 28.85 34.61 -41.25
CA SER A 185 27.78 33.59 -41.14
C SER A 185 27.71 32.93 -39.76
N ALA A 186 28.62 33.24 -38.83
CA ALA A 186 28.67 32.62 -37.50
C ALA A 186 27.35 32.82 -36.72
N LEU A 187 26.75 34.01 -36.78
CA LEU A 187 25.49 34.31 -36.12
C LEU A 187 24.32 33.47 -36.66
N ARG A 188 24.28 33.25 -37.97
CA ARG A 188 23.26 32.41 -38.62
C ARG A 188 23.36 30.95 -38.17
N PHE A 189 24.57 30.39 -38.12
CA PHE A 189 24.78 29.02 -37.64
C PHE A 189 24.44 28.86 -36.16
N ALA A 190 24.72 29.88 -35.34
CA ALA A 190 24.29 29.90 -33.94
C ALA A 190 22.75 29.88 -33.82
N ARG A 191 22.05 30.70 -34.61
CA ARG A 191 20.57 30.70 -34.65
C ARG A 191 19.99 29.36 -35.07
N LEU A 192 20.46 28.77 -36.18
CA LEU A 192 20.03 27.46 -36.65
C LEU A 192 20.26 26.35 -35.63
N ARG A 193 21.36 26.43 -34.87
CA ARG A 193 21.64 25.50 -33.77
C ARG A 193 20.64 25.65 -32.63
N MET A 194 20.34 26.89 -32.20
CA MET A 194 19.36 27.13 -31.13
C MET A 194 17.95 26.74 -31.56
N GLU A 195 17.58 27.00 -32.83
CA GLU A 195 16.29 26.59 -33.39
C GLU A 195 16.12 25.07 -33.41
N LYS A 196 17.15 24.33 -33.88
CA LYS A 196 17.11 22.86 -33.82
C LYS A 196 17.08 22.30 -32.40
N ARG A 197 17.77 22.94 -31.45
CA ARG A 197 17.70 22.58 -30.03
C ARG A 197 16.31 22.80 -29.44
N HIS A 198 15.69 23.93 -29.75
CA HIS A 198 14.33 24.23 -29.32
C HIS A 198 13.32 23.22 -29.89
N ASN A 199 13.44 22.88 -31.18
CA ASN A 199 12.61 21.83 -31.80
C ASN A 199 12.84 20.45 -31.19
N TYR A 200 14.07 20.16 -30.76
CA TYR A 200 14.38 18.91 -30.06
C TYR A 200 13.72 18.84 -28.69
N VAL A 201 13.84 19.91 -27.87
CA VAL A 201 13.16 20.00 -26.56
C VAL A 201 11.65 19.91 -26.73
N ARG A 202 11.07 20.57 -27.75
CA ARG A 202 9.64 20.46 -28.07
C ARG A 202 9.23 19.03 -28.37
N LYS A 203 9.95 18.35 -29.26
CA LYS A 203 9.67 16.95 -29.62
C LYS A 203 9.77 16.02 -28.41
N ALA A 204 10.77 16.24 -27.55
CA ALA A 204 10.91 15.48 -26.31
C ALA A 204 9.71 15.71 -25.38
N ALA A 205 9.31 16.97 -25.16
CA ALA A 205 8.16 17.34 -24.33
C ALA A 205 6.84 16.73 -24.85
N GLU A 206 6.58 16.82 -26.16
CA GLU A 206 5.40 16.23 -26.79
C GLU A 206 5.37 14.70 -26.59
N LEU A 207 6.50 14.02 -26.80
CA LEU A 207 6.56 12.57 -26.60
C LEU A 207 6.44 12.18 -25.12
N SER A 208 6.96 13.00 -24.20
CA SER A 208 6.72 12.80 -22.76
C SER A 208 5.23 12.78 -22.43
N THR A 209 4.45 13.70 -23.00
CA THR A 209 2.99 13.70 -22.78
C THR A 209 2.33 12.45 -23.34
N GLN A 210 2.74 11.97 -24.52
CA GLN A 210 2.15 10.79 -25.14
C GLN A 210 2.41 9.50 -24.35
N TYR A 211 3.58 9.37 -23.71
CA TYR A 211 3.97 8.14 -23.01
C TYR A 211 3.69 8.17 -21.51
N PHE A 212 3.76 9.34 -20.86
CA PHE A 212 3.56 9.46 -19.42
C PHE A 212 2.17 9.95 -19.02
N ILE A 213 1.33 10.39 -19.96
CA ILE A 213 -0.06 10.76 -19.69
C ILE A 213 -0.97 9.74 -20.36
N ASN A 214 -1.88 9.15 -19.60
CA ASN A 214 -2.87 8.24 -20.17
C ASN A 214 -3.96 9.06 -20.88
N PRO A 215 -4.22 8.82 -22.18
CA PRO A 215 -5.20 9.60 -22.94
C PRO A 215 -6.64 9.45 -22.40
N ALA A 216 -6.97 8.34 -21.74
CA ALA A 216 -8.31 8.09 -21.23
C ALA A 216 -8.63 8.87 -19.94
N THR A 217 -7.65 8.98 -19.02
CA THR A 217 -7.84 9.65 -17.73
C THR A 217 -7.22 11.05 -17.69
N SER A 218 -6.45 11.42 -18.72
CA SER A 218 -5.72 12.69 -18.78
C SER A 218 -4.76 12.91 -17.58
N GLN A 219 -4.36 11.84 -16.91
CA GLN A 219 -3.52 11.87 -15.71
C GLN A 219 -2.17 11.18 -15.96
N PRO A 220 -1.12 11.58 -15.23
CA PRO A 220 0.17 10.91 -15.27
C PRO A 220 0.04 9.43 -14.87
N ASN A 221 0.68 8.53 -15.62
CA ASN A 221 0.74 7.10 -15.33
C ASN A 221 1.88 6.72 -14.37
N VAL A 222 2.73 7.68 -14.01
CA VAL A 222 3.90 7.53 -13.15
C VAL A 222 3.71 8.32 -11.86
N SER A 223 4.18 7.75 -10.75
CA SER A 223 4.15 8.38 -9.41
C SER A 223 5.12 9.56 -9.33
N GLY A 224 6.24 9.46 -10.04
CA GLY A 224 7.25 10.50 -10.17
C GLY A 224 8.06 10.37 -11.45
N LEU A 225 8.69 11.47 -11.84
CA LEU A 225 9.47 11.59 -13.07
C LEU A 225 10.88 12.07 -12.74
N ILE A 226 11.87 11.43 -13.33
CA ILE A 226 13.28 11.82 -13.22
C ILE A 226 13.76 12.30 -14.59
N LEU A 227 14.31 13.51 -14.61
CA LEU A 227 14.94 14.07 -15.79
C LEU A 227 16.45 13.84 -15.69
N ALA A 228 16.97 12.91 -16.47
CA ALA A 228 18.38 12.64 -16.55
C ALA A 228 18.96 13.19 -17.85
N GLY A 229 20.22 13.62 -17.83
CA GLY A 229 20.89 13.97 -19.06
C GLY A 229 22.26 14.58 -18.88
N SER A 230 23.00 14.63 -19.98
CA SER A 230 24.27 15.33 -20.07
C SER A 230 24.01 16.82 -20.38
N ALA A 231 24.67 17.71 -19.64
CA ALA A 231 24.53 19.18 -19.77
C ALA A 231 23.11 19.72 -19.48
N ASP A 232 22.88 20.99 -19.84
CA ASP A 232 21.69 21.76 -19.46
C ASP A 232 20.38 21.41 -20.20
N PHE A 233 20.37 20.45 -21.13
CA PHE A 233 19.16 20.16 -21.92
C PHE A 233 17.96 19.73 -21.07
N LYS A 234 18.20 19.01 -19.98
CA LYS A 234 17.17 18.62 -19.01
C LYS A 234 16.66 19.81 -18.18
N ASN A 235 17.52 20.80 -17.90
CA ASN A 235 17.15 22.03 -17.21
C ASN A 235 16.28 22.89 -18.13
N GLU A 236 16.68 23.01 -19.40
CA GLU A 236 15.88 23.65 -20.45
C GLU A 236 14.50 22.98 -20.60
N LEU A 237 14.42 21.64 -20.56
CA LEU A 237 13.13 20.94 -20.60
C LEU A 237 12.28 21.25 -19.36
N SER A 238 12.85 21.14 -18.16
CA SER A 238 12.12 21.35 -16.89
C SER A 238 11.59 22.78 -16.72
N GLN A 239 12.31 23.77 -17.24
CA GLN A 239 11.95 25.19 -17.14
C GLN A 239 11.11 25.66 -18.33
N SER A 240 10.95 24.84 -19.37
CA SER A 240 10.21 25.24 -20.56
C SER A 240 8.71 25.23 -20.34
N ASP A 241 8.04 26.26 -20.86
CA ASP A 241 6.56 26.32 -20.95
C ASP A 241 5.96 25.25 -21.87
N MET A 242 6.81 24.57 -22.66
CA MET A 242 6.41 23.48 -23.56
C MET A 242 6.19 22.16 -22.82
N PHE A 243 6.76 22.02 -21.63
CA PHE A 243 6.60 20.83 -20.83
C PHE A 243 5.25 20.87 -20.11
N ASP A 244 4.52 19.74 -20.14
CA ASP A 244 3.17 19.71 -19.57
C ASP A 244 3.21 20.02 -18.06
N PRO A 245 2.41 21.00 -17.58
CA PRO A 245 2.38 21.37 -16.16
C PRO A 245 2.09 20.20 -15.22
N ARG A 246 1.31 19.20 -15.67
CA ARG A 246 0.98 18.00 -14.89
C ARG A 246 2.22 17.15 -14.66
N LEU A 247 3.05 16.98 -15.68
CA LEU A 247 4.32 16.26 -15.58
C LEU A 247 5.35 17.08 -14.80
N SER A 248 5.38 18.40 -14.99
CA SER A 248 6.26 19.31 -14.25
C SER A 248 6.08 19.18 -12.73
N SER A 249 4.83 19.11 -12.26
CA SER A 249 4.53 18.88 -10.83
C SER A 249 4.98 17.53 -10.28
N LYS A 250 5.27 16.56 -11.16
CA LYS A 250 5.70 15.20 -10.82
C LYS A 250 7.21 14.98 -11.01
N VAL A 251 7.97 16.01 -11.42
CA VAL A 251 9.43 15.93 -11.49
C VAL A 251 9.99 15.84 -10.07
N LEU A 252 10.60 14.70 -9.73
CA LEU A 252 11.21 14.46 -8.41
C LEU A 252 12.62 15.04 -8.35
N ASN A 253 13.44 14.77 -9.37
CA ASN A 253 14.80 15.25 -9.43
C ASN A 253 15.32 15.35 -10.87
N VAL A 254 16.35 16.17 -11.03
CA VAL A 254 17.11 16.34 -12.26
C VAL A 254 18.52 15.81 -12.03
N VAL A 255 18.90 14.76 -12.75
CA VAL A 255 20.15 14.01 -12.53
C VAL A 255 21.15 14.22 -13.65
N ASP A 256 22.40 14.53 -13.29
CA ASP A 256 23.55 14.54 -14.19
C ASP A 256 24.06 13.14 -14.46
N VAL A 257 23.99 12.71 -15.73
CA VAL A 257 24.56 11.44 -16.20
C VAL A 257 25.66 11.68 -17.22
N SER A 258 26.68 10.84 -17.19
CA SER A 258 27.86 10.96 -18.06
C SER A 258 27.61 10.44 -19.47
N TYR A 259 26.66 9.50 -19.61
CA TYR A 259 26.33 8.83 -20.85
C TYR A 259 24.86 9.01 -21.21
N GLY A 260 24.54 9.01 -22.51
CA GLY A 260 23.17 8.98 -23.02
C GLY A 260 22.62 7.57 -23.21
N GLY A 261 21.36 7.48 -23.64
CA GLY A 261 20.72 6.21 -24.01
C GLY A 261 20.56 5.22 -22.85
N GLU A 262 20.68 3.93 -23.13
CA GLU A 262 20.44 2.85 -22.16
C GLU A 262 21.51 2.79 -21.05
N ALA A 263 22.76 3.15 -21.36
CA ALA A 263 23.82 3.24 -20.35
C ALA A 263 23.55 4.39 -19.37
N GLY A 264 23.15 5.56 -19.90
CA GLY A 264 22.70 6.70 -19.09
C GLY A 264 21.48 6.39 -18.25
N PHE A 265 20.55 5.58 -18.76
CA PHE A 265 19.37 5.14 -18.03
C PHE A 265 19.73 4.33 -16.78
N ASN A 266 20.67 3.39 -16.88
CA ASN A 266 21.12 2.61 -15.72
C ASN A 266 21.82 3.48 -14.67
N GLN A 267 22.67 4.40 -15.13
CA GLN A 267 23.34 5.33 -14.23
C GLN A 267 22.32 6.25 -13.52
N ALA A 268 21.30 6.72 -14.24
CA ALA A 268 20.23 7.53 -13.66
C ALA A 268 19.45 6.76 -12.59
N ILE A 269 19.18 5.46 -12.81
CA ILE A 269 18.50 4.61 -11.83
C ILE A 269 19.33 4.50 -10.55
N GLU A 270 20.62 4.21 -10.67
CA GLU A 270 21.52 4.06 -9.52
C GLU A 270 21.62 5.35 -8.69
N LEU A 271 21.80 6.49 -9.36
CA LEU A 271 21.88 7.81 -8.70
C LEU A 271 20.55 8.25 -8.08
N SER A 272 19.43 7.75 -8.59
CA SER A 272 18.10 8.14 -8.10
C SER A 272 17.55 7.18 -7.04
N ALA A 273 18.22 6.05 -6.78
CA ALA A 273 17.72 5.00 -5.88
C ALA A 273 17.36 5.53 -4.48
N GLU A 274 18.18 6.44 -3.92
CA GLU A 274 17.94 7.07 -2.62
C GLU A 274 16.70 7.98 -2.62
N ILE A 275 16.46 8.69 -3.72
CA ILE A 275 15.31 9.61 -3.81
C ILE A 275 14.02 8.80 -4.01
N LEU A 276 14.09 7.75 -4.82
CA LEU A 276 12.97 6.87 -5.11
C LEU A 276 12.49 6.11 -3.87
N SER A 277 13.42 5.62 -3.03
CA SER A 277 13.07 4.99 -1.75
C SER A 277 12.41 5.97 -0.77
N ASN A 278 12.75 7.26 -0.88
CA ASN A 278 12.23 8.32 -0.02
C ASN A 278 10.85 8.87 -0.43
N VAL A 279 10.31 8.54 -1.61
CA VAL A 279 9.05 9.12 -2.10
C VAL A 279 7.87 8.86 -1.16
N LYS A 280 7.76 7.64 -0.61
CA LYS A 280 6.70 7.29 0.34
C LYS A 280 6.81 8.10 1.63
N PHE A 281 8.03 8.27 2.13
CA PHE A 281 8.30 9.10 3.31
C PHE A 281 7.99 10.58 3.07
N ILE A 282 8.23 11.09 1.86
CA ILE A 282 7.92 12.48 1.49
C ILE A 282 6.40 12.70 1.43
N GLN A 283 5.65 11.76 0.84
CA GLN A 283 4.19 11.83 0.81
C GLN A 283 3.59 11.77 2.22
N GLU A 284 4.07 10.82 3.05
CA GLU A 284 3.67 10.67 4.43
C GLU A 284 3.97 11.93 5.25
N LYS A 285 5.18 12.48 5.12
CA LYS A 285 5.57 13.74 5.78
C LYS A 285 4.68 14.90 5.35
N LYS A 286 4.31 14.98 4.06
CA LYS A 286 3.42 16.03 3.56
C LYS A 286 2.00 15.88 4.10
N LEU A 287 1.50 14.65 4.24
CA LEU A 287 0.18 14.37 4.82
C LEU A 287 0.14 14.78 6.29
N ILE A 288 1.11 14.33 7.08
CA ILE A 288 1.21 14.68 8.51
C ILE A 288 1.49 16.19 8.68
N GLY A 289 2.28 16.79 7.77
CA GLY A 289 2.51 18.23 7.73
C GLY A 289 1.21 19.02 7.58
N LYS A 290 0.32 18.63 6.66
CA LYS A 290 -1.02 19.25 6.53
C LYS A 290 -1.84 19.10 7.81
N TYR A 291 -1.80 17.92 8.44
CA TYR A 291 -2.50 17.70 9.71
C TYR A 291 -1.98 18.62 10.83
N PHE A 292 -0.67 18.80 10.95
CA PHE A 292 -0.09 19.74 11.92
C PHE A 292 -0.33 21.21 11.55
N GLU A 293 -0.43 21.55 10.27
CA GLU A 293 -0.82 22.89 9.83
C GLU A 293 -2.21 23.26 10.34
N GLU A 294 -3.20 22.36 10.21
CA GLU A 294 -4.57 22.58 10.73
C GLU A 294 -4.59 22.77 12.26
N ILE A 295 -3.75 22.02 12.99
CA ILE A 295 -3.57 22.21 14.44
C ILE A 295 -2.94 23.57 14.74
N SER A 296 -1.87 23.94 14.01
CA SER A 296 -1.14 25.18 14.26
C SER A 296 -1.93 26.46 13.94
N GLN A 297 -2.92 26.35 13.04
CA GLN A 297 -3.76 27.46 12.60
C GLN A 297 -5.07 27.56 13.40
N ASP A 298 -5.32 26.67 14.37
CA ASP A 298 -6.55 26.61 15.18
C ASP A 298 -7.83 26.66 14.33
N THR A 299 -7.83 26.00 13.16
CA THR A 299 -8.99 25.98 12.24
C THR A 299 -10.15 25.13 12.77
N GLY A 300 -9.89 24.31 13.80
CA GLY A 300 -10.84 23.33 14.35
C GLY A 300 -11.20 22.20 13.38
N LYS A 301 -10.41 22.01 12.30
CA LYS A 301 -10.62 20.95 11.29
C LYS A 301 -9.72 19.73 11.50
N TYR A 302 -9.44 19.40 12.74
CA TYR A 302 -8.66 18.22 13.09
C TYR A 302 -9.32 17.50 14.25
N VAL A 303 -9.04 16.21 14.35
CA VAL A 303 -9.47 15.37 15.47
C VAL A 303 -8.33 14.43 15.84
N PHE A 304 -8.16 14.16 17.13
CA PHE A 304 -7.16 13.24 17.66
C PHE A 304 -7.79 12.44 18.81
N GLY A 305 -7.21 11.28 19.14
CA GLY A 305 -7.78 10.40 20.15
C GLY A 305 -8.87 9.49 19.58
N VAL A 306 -9.00 8.31 20.17
CA VAL A 306 -9.82 7.21 19.63
C VAL A 306 -11.30 7.53 19.71
N ASP A 307 -11.76 7.98 20.88
CA ASP A 307 -13.18 8.23 21.13
C ASP A 307 -13.69 9.40 20.28
N ASP A 308 -12.93 10.50 20.21
CA ASP A 308 -13.27 11.66 19.40
C ASP A 308 -13.22 11.34 17.90
N THR A 309 -12.19 10.63 17.43
CA THR A 309 -12.12 10.24 16.01
C THR A 309 -13.31 9.37 15.61
N LEU A 310 -13.77 8.46 16.47
CA LEU A 310 -14.93 7.61 16.19
C LEU A 310 -16.23 8.39 16.19
N LYS A 311 -16.48 9.25 17.20
CA LYS A 311 -17.65 10.15 17.23
C LYS A 311 -17.75 10.96 15.94
N VAL A 312 -16.64 11.57 15.52
CA VAL A 312 -16.61 12.42 14.32
C VAL A 312 -16.67 11.59 13.02
N LEU A 313 -16.19 10.36 13.04
CA LEU A 313 -16.33 9.41 11.94
C LEU A 313 -17.79 8.99 11.74
N GLU A 314 -18.52 8.71 12.83
CA GLU A 314 -19.96 8.38 12.78
C GLU A 314 -20.80 9.54 12.23
N MET A 315 -20.42 10.78 12.53
CA MET A 315 -21.02 11.99 11.94
C MET A 315 -20.68 12.18 10.45
N GLY A 316 -19.72 11.42 9.91
CA GLY A 316 -19.28 11.53 8.52
C GLY A 316 -18.53 12.83 8.20
N ALA A 317 -17.96 13.49 9.22
CA ALA A 317 -17.27 14.77 9.05
C ALA A 317 -15.79 14.62 8.64
N VAL A 318 -15.21 13.41 8.78
CA VAL A 318 -13.80 13.13 8.47
C VAL A 318 -13.57 13.10 6.96
N GLU A 319 -12.62 13.90 6.47
CA GLU A 319 -12.13 13.85 5.09
C GLU A 319 -11.07 12.76 4.93
N THR A 320 -10.01 12.84 5.75
CA THR A 320 -8.88 11.90 5.71
C THR A 320 -8.60 11.40 7.11
N LEU A 321 -8.79 10.10 7.32
CA LEU A 321 -8.48 9.40 8.55
C LEU A 321 -7.02 8.91 8.47
N ILE A 322 -6.21 9.37 9.40
CA ILE A 322 -4.78 9.06 9.48
C ILE A 322 -4.59 8.07 10.64
N VAL A 323 -4.11 6.87 10.34
CA VAL A 323 -3.94 5.82 11.34
C VAL A 323 -2.53 5.25 11.28
N TRP A 324 -1.91 5.05 12.44
CA TRP A 324 -0.60 4.42 12.54
C TRP A 324 -0.68 2.91 12.27
N GLU A 325 0.19 2.40 11.40
CA GLU A 325 0.18 0.99 10.95
C GLU A 325 0.31 -0.04 12.09
N ASN A 326 0.90 0.34 13.23
CA ASN A 326 1.12 -0.52 14.39
C ASN A 326 0.27 -0.08 15.60
N LEU A 327 -0.91 0.50 15.36
CA LEU A 327 -1.87 0.82 16.40
C LEU A 327 -2.34 -0.45 17.13
N ASP A 328 -2.00 -0.56 18.42
CA ASP A 328 -2.30 -1.71 19.28
C ASP A 328 -3.64 -1.53 20.03
N ILE A 329 -4.69 -1.15 19.29
CA ILE A 329 -6.05 -0.95 19.82
C ILE A 329 -6.98 -2.02 19.27
N THR A 330 -7.69 -2.70 20.15
CA THR A 330 -8.69 -3.72 19.83
C THR A 330 -10.09 -3.17 20.11
N ARG A 331 -10.99 -3.42 19.16
CA ARG A 331 -12.43 -3.20 19.29
C ARG A 331 -13.04 -4.48 19.85
N PHE A 332 -13.74 -4.35 20.98
CA PHE A 332 -14.51 -5.42 21.62
C PHE A 332 -15.99 -5.11 21.51
N ASP A 333 -16.72 -6.02 20.89
CA ASP A 333 -18.18 -6.00 20.90
C ASP A 333 -18.64 -6.85 22.09
N LEU A 334 -19.03 -6.15 23.14
CA LEU A 334 -19.45 -6.73 24.41
C LEU A 334 -20.97 -6.83 24.44
N LYS A 335 -21.49 -7.95 24.90
CA LYS A 335 -22.93 -8.12 25.12
C LYS A 335 -23.20 -8.37 26.59
N ASN A 336 -24.12 -7.60 27.16
CA ASN A 336 -24.58 -7.88 28.51
C ASN A 336 -25.57 -9.06 28.49
N SER A 337 -25.23 -10.14 29.20
CA SER A 337 -26.04 -11.36 29.29
C SER A 337 -27.42 -11.13 29.93
N THR A 338 -27.57 -10.04 30.70
CA THR A 338 -28.79 -9.72 31.45
C THR A 338 -29.72 -8.74 30.72
N THR A 339 -29.17 -7.67 30.11
CA THR A 339 -29.96 -6.63 29.43
C THR A 339 -30.04 -6.84 27.92
N GLY A 340 -29.14 -7.63 27.34
CA GLY A 340 -29.05 -7.84 25.90
C GLY A 340 -28.46 -6.66 25.13
N GLU A 341 -28.03 -5.60 25.81
CA GLU A 341 -27.40 -4.42 25.22
C GLU A 341 -25.99 -4.75 24.71
N GLU A 342 -25.68 -4.21 23.53
CA GLU A 342 -24.38 -4.34 22.87
C GLU A 342 -23.57 -3.07 23.13
N ILE A 343 -22.46 -3.21 23.85
CA ILE A 343 -21.55 -2.13 24.21
C ILE A 343 -20.25 -2.34 23.43
N ILE A 344 -19.84 -1.33 22.69
CA ILE A 344 -18.57 -1.36 21.97
C ILE A 344 -17.51 -0.68 22.84
N LYS A 345 -16.42 -1.38 23.16
CA LYS A 345 -15.27 -0.79 23.87
C LYS A 345 -14.00 -0.89 23.03
N TYR A 346 -13.19 0.15 23.11
CA TYR A 346 -11.87 0.21 22.49
C TYR A 346 -10.82 0.15 23.60
N LEU A 347 -9.98 -0.89 23.59
CA LEU A 347 -9.02 -1.14 24.67
C LEU A 347 -7.61 -1.28 24.10
N ASN A 348 -6.63 -0.75 24.84
CA ASN A 348 -5.21 -1.02 24.62
C ASN A 348 -4.81 -2.38 25.21
N LYS A 349 -3.66 -2.93 24.81
CA LYS A 349 -3.11 -4.19 25.37
C LYS A 349 -2.98 -4.21 26.89
N GLU A 350 -2.69 -3.06 27.51
CA GLU A 350 -2.60 -2.94 28.97
C GLU A 350 -3.99 -3.02 29.62
N GLN A 351 -4.97 -2.33 29.03
CA GLN A 351 -6.36 -2.33 29.49
C GLN A 351 -7.08 -3.66 29.19
N GLU A 352 -6.61 -4.43 28.20
CA GLU A 352 -7.08 -5.80 27.95
C GLU A 352 -6.73 -6.74 29.12
N SER A 353 -5.62 -6.48 29.82
CA SER A 353 -5.19 -7.31 30.96
C SER A 353 -6.01 -7.05 32.23
N ASP A 354 -6.70 -5.91 32.30
CA ASP A 354 -7.52 -5.51 33.43
C ASP A 354 -8.95 -6.07 33.30
N GLN A 355 -9.27 -7.08 34.12
CA GLN A 355 -10.58 -7.73 34.14
C GLN A 355 -11.74 -6.79 34.53
N SER A 356 -11.45 -5.64 35.15
CA SER A 356 -12.45 -4.62 35.49
C SER A 356 -13.10 -4.00 34.27
N ASN A 357 -12.43 -3.97 33.11
CA ASN A 357 -12.97 -3.35 31.89
C ASN A 357 -14.08 -4.18 31.24
N PHE A 358 -14.19 -5.47 31.61
CA PHE A 358 -15.23 -6.41 31.19
C PHE A 358 -16.37 -6.53 32.20
N LEU A 359 -16.38 -5.70 33.24
CA LEU A 359 -17.51 -5.56 34.15
C LEU A 359 -18.36 -4.36 33.72
N ASP A 360 -19.66 -4.55 33.74
CA ASP A 360 -20.61 -3.47 33.50
C ASP A 360 -20.65 -2.55 34.75
N PRO A 361 -20.38 -1.24 34.64
CA PRO A 361 -20.35 -0.32 35.79
C PRO A 361 -21.67 -0.26 36.57
N VAL A 362 -22.81 -0.59 35.94
CA VAL A 362 -24.14 -0.48 36.56
C VAL A 362 -24.59 -1.79 37.21
N THR A 363 -24.41 -2.93 36.54
CA THR A 363 -24.95 -4.24 36.99
C THR A 363 -23.90 -5.15 37.60
N ASN A 364 -22.62 -4.79 37.54
CA ASN A 364 -21.48 -5.59 38.02
C ASN A 364 -21.46 -7.02 37.42
N SER A 365 -22.15 -7.20 36.30
CA SER A 365 -22.22 -8.45 35.54
C SER A 365 -21.07 -8.53 34.55
N VAL A 366 -20.57 -9.75 34.33
CA VAL A 366 -19.52 -10.00 33.34
C VAL A 366 -20.10 -9.80 31.94
N LEU A 367 -19.52 -8.88 31.19
CA LEU A 367 -19.84 -8.64 29.79
C LEU A 367 -19.23 -9.76 28.94
N GLU A 368 -20.05 -10.40 28.11
CA GLU A 368 -19.59 -11.46 27.22
C GLU A 368 -18.94 -10.84 25.98
N VAL A 369 -17.72 -11.25 25.67
CA VAL A 369 -17.02 -10.83 24.44
C VAL A 369 -17.61 -11.61 23.27
N THR A 370 -18.38 -10.91 22.43
CA THR A 370 -19.00 -11.49 21.24
C THR A 370 -18.01 -11.52 20.08
N GLU A 371 -17.34 -10.39 19.85
CA GLU A 371 -16.37 -10.25 18.77
C GLU A 371 -15.16 -9.42 19.23
N LYS A 372 -13.97 -9.87 18.84
CA LYS A 372 -12.69 -9.21 19.08
C LYS A 372 -12.04 -8.93 17.74
N THR A 373 -12.02 -7.66 17.32
CA THR A 373 -11.41 -7.23 16.07
C THR A 373 -10.33 -6.18 16.33
N LEU A 374 -9.27 -6.14 15.53
CA LEU A 374 -8.30 -5.05 15.63
C LEU A 374 -8.92 -3.78 15.03
N LEU A 375 -8.77 -2.64 15.70
CA LEU A 375 -9.38 -1.38 15.23
C LEU A 375 -8.92 -1.01 13.81
N LEU A 376 -7.64 -1.29 13.50
CA LEU A 376 -7.07 -1.16 12.16
C LEU A 376 -7.79 -2.00 11.09
N GLU A 377 -8.17 -3.23 11.41
CA GLU A 377 -8.89 -4.11 10.47
C GLU A 377 -10.30 -3.59 10.23
N TRP A 378 -10.96 -3.17 11.30
CA TRP A 378 -12.28 -2.57 11.21
C TRP A 378 -12.28 -1.32 10.33
N PHE A 379 -11.32 -0.40 10.52
CA PHE A 379 -11.17 0.75 9.63
C PHE A 379 -10.95 0.33 8.18
N ALA A 380 -10.11 -0.68 7.91
CA ALA A 380 -9.83 -1.14 6.55
C ALA A 380 -11.03 -1.80 5.85
N GLU A 381 -12.09 -2.17 6.58
CA GLU A 381 -13.32 -2.74 6.04
C GLU A 381 -14.45 -1.70 5.95
N GLU A 382 -14.57 -0.83 6.95
CA GLU A 382 -15.74 0.04 7.12
C GLU A 382 -15.52 1.50 6.71
N TYR A 383 -14.30 1.97 6.48
CA TYR A 383 -14.02 3.38 6.12
C TYR A 383 -14.87 3.90 4.95
N ARG A 384 -15.18 3.02 3.97
CA ARG A 384 -16.02 3.36 2.81
C ARG A 384 -17.45 3.73 3.19
N LYS A 385 -18.01 3.15 4.25
CA LYS A 385 -19.37 3.44 4.72
C LYS A 385 -19.47 4.89 5.21
N PHE A 386 -18.41 5.40 5.82
CA PHE A 386 -18.32 6.77 6.35
C PHE A 386 -17.90 7.81 5.29
N GLY A 387 -17.48 7.35 4.10
CA GLY A 387 -17.06 8.23 3.01
C GLY A 387 -15.76 8.98 3.28
N CYS A 388 -14.91 8.50 4.19
CA CYS A 388 -13.59 9.07 4.48
C CYS A 388 -12.49 8.38 3.65
N ASN A 389 -11.33 9.05 3.49
CA ASN A 389 -10.13 8.45 2.92
C ASN A 389 -9.25 7.91 4.06
N LEU A 390 -8.92 6.62 4.04
CA LEU A 390 -8.04 6.00 5.05
C LEU A 390 -6.58 6.00 4.57
N GLU A 391 -5.70 6.57 5.39
CA GLU A 391 -4.25 6.64 5.14
C GLU A 391 -3.46 6.02 6.30
N PHE A 392 -2.61 5.05 5.98
CA PHE A 392 -1.73 4.42 6.97
C PHE A 392 -0.37 5.13 7.01
N VAL A 393 0.05 5.54 8.21
CA VAL A 393 1.34 6.21 8.45
C VAL A 393 2.27 5.35 9.30
N THR A 394 3.56 5.66 9.27
CA THR A 394 4.63 4.97 10.00
C THR A 394 5.28 5.91 11.02
N ASN A 395 6.11 5.36 11.90
CA ASN A 395 6.85 6.14 12.91
C ASN A 395 8.30 6.42 12.50
N LYS A 396 8.64 6.26 11.22
CA LYS A 396 10.02 6.41 10.71
C LYS A 396 10.42 7.87 10.52
N SER A 397 9.47 8.75 10.24
CA SER A 397 9.69 10.20 10.14
C SER A 397 9.64 10.85 11.52
N GLN A 398 10.26 12.04 11.66
CA GLN A 398 10.19 12.80 12.92
C GLN A 398 8.74 13.22 13.20
N GLU A 399 8.02 13.64 12.16
CA GLU A 399 6.61 14.02 12.20
C GLU A 399 5.72 12.82 12.56
N GLY A 400 5.97 11.65 11.97
CA GLY A 400 5.27 10.41 12.29
C GLY A 400 5.50 9.95 13.73
N SER A 401 6.72 10.10 14.25
CA SER A 401 7.02 9.82 15.66
C SER A 401 6.26 10.76 16.61
N GLN A 402 6.15 12.05 16.26
CA GLN A 402 5.33 13.01 17.01
C GLN A 402 3.84 12.66 16.95
N PHE A 403 3.33 12.26 15.78
CA PHE A 403 1.94 11.83 15.62
C PHE A 403 1.62 10.60 16.49
N CYS A 404 2.48 9.58 16.45
CA CYS A 404 2.28 8.35 17.22
C CYS A 404 2.37 8.58 18.74
N ARG A 405 3.39 9.33 19.19
CA ARG A 405 3.64 9.53 20.63
C ARG A 405 2.79 10.65 21.25
N GLY A 406 2.50 11.70 20.49
CA GLY A 406 1.79 12.88 20.98
C GLY A 406 0.27 12.75 20.86
N PHE A 407 -0.23 12.14 19.78
CA PHE A 407 -1.67 12.09 19.46
C PHE A 407 -2.27 10.69 19.51
N GLY A 408 -1.55 9.71 20.09
CA GLY A 408 -2.05 8.34 20.27
C GLY A 408 -2.10 7.50 18.99
N GLY A 409 -1.49 7.96 17.89
CA GLY A 409 -1.40 7.19 16.64
C GLY A 409 -2.70 7.10 15.83
N ILE A 410 -3.73 7.86 16.19
CA ILE A 410 -4.97 7.98 15.44
C ILE A 410 -5.38 9.46 15.37
N GLY A 411 -5.81 9.89 14.19
CA GLY A 411 -6.25 11.26 13.97
C GLY A 411 -6.95 11.40 12.64
N GLY A 412 -7.53 12.57 12.41
CA GLY A 412 -8.23 12.85 11.16
C GLY A 412 -8.23 14.32 10.81
N ILE A 413 -8.28 14.60 9.51
CA ILE A 413 -8.55 15.92 8.95
C ILE A 413 -10.05 15.98 8.65
N LEU A 414 -10.73 17.00 9.17
CA LEU A 414 -12.17 17.17 9.05
C LEU A 414 -12.52 18.06 7.85
N ARG A 415 -13.67 17.79 7.21
CA ARG A 415 -14.19 18.60 6.10
C ARG A 415 -14.66 19.98 6.57
N TYR A 416 -15.24 20.01 7.77
CA TYR A 416 -15.79 21.19 8.41
C TYR A 416 -15.44 21.16 9.89
N GLN A 417 -15.46 22.34 10.53
CA GLN A 417 -15.19 22.46 11.96
C GLN A 417 -16.28 21.75 12.75
N VAL A 418 -15.87 20.89 13.69
CA VAL A 418 -16.77 20.21 14.62
C VAL A 418 -16.37 20.63 16.02
N ASP A 419 -17.34 21.05 16.83
CA ASP A 419 -17.10 21.37 18.23
C ASP A 419 -17.18 20.09 19.06
N LEU A 420 -16.01 19.54 19.38
CA LEU A 420 -15.87 18.32 20.18
C LEU A 420 -16.31 18.53 21.64
N GLN A 421 -16.21 19.76 22.15
CA GLN A 421 -16.56 20.08 23.55
C GLN A 421 -18.06 19.95 23.80
N ALA A 422 -18.90 20.17 22.79
CA ALA A 422 -20.34 19.99 22.90
C ALA A 422 -20.75 18.53 23.18
N PHE A 423 -19.90 17.56 22.82
CA PHE A 423 -20.20 16.13 22.97
C PHE A 423 -19.80 15.54 24.31
N ASP A 424 -18.81 16.11 25.00
CA ASP A 424 -18.48 15.70 26.38
C ASP A 424 -19.57 16.14 27.37
N VAL A 425 -20.24 17.27 27.10
CA VAL A 425 -21.34 17.78 27.93
C VAL A 425 -22.60 16.92 27.80
N LEU A 426 -22.90 16.40 26.60
CA LEU A 426 -24.06 15.55 26.36
C LEU A 426 -23.92 14.16 27.02
N SER A 427 -22.70 13.60 27.11
CA SER A 427 -22.49 12.34 27.83
C SER A 427 -22.63 12.47 29.35
N ASP A 428 -22.42 13.67 29.91
CA ASP A 428 -22.64 13.96 31.32
C ASP A 428 -24.12 14.35 31.63
N GLU A 429 -24.87 14.87 30.65
CA GLU A 429 -26.28 15.23 30.83
C GLU A 429 -27.25 14.02 30.79
N GLU A 430 -26.90 12.88 30.17
CA GLU A 430 -27.73 11.67 30.22
C GLU A 430 -27.76 10.98 31.61
N VAL A 431 -27.03 11.52 32.61
CA VAL A 431 -27.01 10.99 33.99
C VAL A 431 -27.92 11.79 34.96
N TYR A 432 -28.63 12.83 34.49
CA TYR A 432 -29.53 13.61 35.33
C TYR A 432 -30.94 13.75 34.76
N ASP A 433 -31.65 12.64 34.61
CA ASP A 433 -33.11 12.66 34.46
C ASP A 433 -33.78 11.41 35.04
N ASP A 434 -33.52 11.12 36.33
CA ASP A 434 -34.48 10.44 37.21
C ASP A 434 -34.12 10.67 38.68
N ASP A 435 -34.41 11.87 39.20
CA ASP A 435 -34.70 12.09 40.63
C ASP A 435 -35.14 13.55 40.85
N SER A 436 -36.41 13.83 40.56
CA SER A 436 -37.13 14.92 41.25
C SER A 436 -38.64 14.65 41.30
N GLU A 437 -39.07 14.24 42.50
CA GLU A 437 -40.41 14.28 43.16
C GLU A 437 -41.70 13.93 42.39
#